data_AF-A0A814ZGH4-F1
#
_entry.id   AF-A0A814ZGH4-F1
#
_cell.length_a   1.000
_cell.length_b   1.000
_cell.length_c   1.000
_cell.angle_alpha   90.00
_cell.angle_beta   90.00
_cell.angle_gamma   90.00
#
_symmetry.space_group_name_H-M   'P 1'
#
loop_
_entity.id
_entity.type
_entity.pdbx_description
1 polymer ?
#
loop_
_entity_poly.entity_id
_entity_poly.type
_entity_poly.pdbx_seq_one_letter_code
_entity_poly.pdbx_strand_id
1 'polypeptide(L)'
;MWNFNTSEWDNIYIRIVVLFFLLLSWLWGALTFGNIAHFITVCAVGQWWFPGKYSQQYSVRNSIKRAFTTSFGALCYGSLFKALIKPTRSSTAEDNRRQNIFSCVLRYIFRPIKRAISYFNEWTFIYSTLTGQGYPQASRSFTELFQKRGWTVTINDNLIETSFLISNIGIGIASALISGILMHILIDRLLKAFETFVLFYFISFLIGLLIGVIITRILLSSVRTVFICFALNPEALAVTHPDYLQKLSKAWHKFYPKEFANSGYANKFVEPTV
;
A
#
# COMPACT_ATOMS: atom_id res chain seq x y z
N MET A 1 -29.22 19.86 -32.49
CA MET A 1 -28.31 18.89 -33.13
C MET A 1 -26.92 19.47 -32.98
N TRP A 2 -26.12 18.99 -32.01
CA TRP A 2 -24.78 19.54 -31.76
C TRP A 2 -23.85 19.04 -32.86
N ASN A 3 -23.48 19.92 -33.80
CA ASN A 3 -22.45 19.65 -34.80
C ASN A 3 -21.09 19.65 -34.10
N PHE A 4 -20.61 18.47 -33.70
CA PHE A 4 -19.22 18.27 -33.32
C PHE A 4 -18.35 18.43 -34.58
N ASN A 5 -17.74 19.59 -34.75
CA ASN A 5 -16.78 19.84 -35.82
C ASN A 5 -15.51 19.01 -35.51
N THR A 6 -15.28 17.93 -36.27
CA THR A 6 -14.22 16.95 -35.98
C THR A 6 -12.81 17.43 -36.31
N SER A 7 -12.66 18.56 -37.03
CA SER A 7 -11.35 19.06 -37.48
C SER A 7 -10.50 19.69 -36.37
N GLU A 8 -11.09 20.18 -35.28
CA GLU A 8 -10.32 20.70 -34.13
C GLU A 8 -9.59 19.57 -33.37
N TRP A 9 -10.10 18.34 -33.46
CA TRP A 9 -9.50 17.15 -32.83
C TRP A 9 -8.30 16.59 -33.59
N ASP A 10 -7.97 17.10 -34.78
CA ASP A 10 -6.78 16.67 -35.54
C ASP A 10 -5.48 17.32 -35.03
N ASN A 11 -5.60 18.31 -34.14
CA ASN A 11 -4.42 18.88 -33.51
C ASN A 11 -3.80 17.85 -32.53
N ILE A 12 -2.61 17.34 -32.89
CA ILE A 12 -1.84 16.38 -32.09
C ILE A 12 -1.64 16.86 -30.65
N TYR A 13 -1.51 18.17 -30.42
CA TYR A 13 -1.36 18.74 -29.09
C TYR A 13 -2.64 18.60 -28.25
N ILE A 14 -3.82 18.79 -28.85
CA ILE A 14 -5.11 18.61 -28.17
C ILE A 14 -5.29 17.14 -27.79
N ARG A 15 -4.97 16.19 -28.70
CA ARG A 15 -5.01 14.75 -28.41
C ARG A 15 -4.10 14.38 -27.24
N ILE A 16 -2.86 14.86 -27.24
CA ILE A 16 -1.90 14.58 -26.16
C ILE A 16 -2.39 15.16 -24.82
N VAL A 17 -2.90 16.38 -24.80
CA VAL A 17 -3.40 17.02 -23.58
C VAL A 17 -4.61 16.27 -23.02
N VAL A 18 -5.56 15.88 -23.87
CA VAL A 18 -6.75 15.12 -23.46
C VAL A 18 -6.35 13.74 -22.92
N LEU A 19 -5.46 13.02 -23.62
CA LEU A 19 -4.95 11.72 -23.15
C LEU A 19 -4.20 11.85 -21.82
N PHE A 20 -3.42 12.92 -21.63
CA PHE A 20 -2.72 13.19 -20.37
C PHE A 20 -3.70 13.38 -19.20
N PHE A 21 -4.71 14.24 -19.35
CA PHE A 21 -5.71 14.47 -18.30
C PHE A 21 -6.57 13.23 -18.03
N LEU A 22 -6.88 12.43 -19.06
CA LEU A 22 -7.63 11.19 -18.92
C LEU A 22 -6.82 10.13 -18.15
N LEU A 23 -5.53 9.97 -18.48
CA LEU A 23 -4.62 9.09 -17.74
C LEU A 23 -4.40 9.56 -16.31
N LEU A 24 -4.24 10.87 -16.10
CA LEU A 24 -4.11 11.47 -14.78
C LEU A 24 -5.35 11.21 -13.93
N SER A 25 -6.55 11.39 -14.50
CA SER A 25 -7.82 11.11 -13.84
C SER A 25 -7.96 9.63 -13.47
N TRP A 26 -7.65 8.73 -14.40
CA TRP A 26 -7.68 7.29 -14.15
C TRP A 26 -6.72 6.87 -13.03
N LEU A 27 -5.46 7.33 -13.09
CA LEU A 27 -4.44 7.03 -12.08
C LEU A 27 -4.81 7.61 -10.72
N TRP A 28 -5.31 8.85 -10.69
CA TRP A 28 -5.75 9.50 -9.46
C TRP A 28 -6.93 8.75 -8.82
N GLY A 29 -7.93 8.35 -9.62
CA GLY A 29 -9.05 7.54 -9.17
C GLY A 29 -8.57 6.21 -8.58
N ALA A 30 -7.76 5.46 -9.32
CA ALA A 30 -7.23 4.16 -8.87
C ALA A 30 -6.42 4.27 -7.57
N LEU A 31 -5.59 5.32 -7.44
CA LEU A 31 -4.83 5.60 -6.22
C LEU A 31 -5.72 6.00 -5.05
N THR A 32 -6.79 6.74 -5.31
CA THR A 32 -7.78 7.14 -4.29
C THR A 32 -8.51 5.95 -3.71
N PHE A 33 -9.03 5.06 -4.56
CA PHE A 33 -9.66 3.82 -4.09
C PHE A 33 -8.67 2.93 -3.33
N GLY A 34 -7.42 2.85 -3.79
CA GLY A 34 -6.36 2.12 -3.08
C GLY A 34 -6.08 2.70 -1.68
N ASN A 35 -6.04 4.02 -1.52
CA ASN A 35 -5.83 4.67 -0.23
C ASN A 35 -7.06 4.56 0.68
N ILE A 36 -8.29 4.58 0.13
CA ILE A 36 -9.53 4.31 0.88
C ILE A 36 -9.51 2.88 1.43
N ALA A 37 -9.18 1.88 0.60
CA ALA A 37 -9.06 0.50 1.03
C ALA A 37 -8.01 0.36 2.16
N HIS A 38 -6.84 0.98 1.98
CA HIS A 38 -5.79 1.01 2.99
C HIS A 38 -6.27 1.61 4.32
N PHE A 39 -6.96 2.76 4.29
CA PHE A 39 -7.55 3.39 5.48
C PHE A 39 -8.54 2.46 6.20
N ILE A 40 -9.44 1.81 5.46
CA ILE A 40 -10.42 0.88 6.03
C ILE A 40 -9.71 -0.32 6.68
N THR A 41 -8.67 -0.86 6.03
CA THR A 41 -7.85 -1.96 6.58
C THR A 41 -7.17 -1.55 7.89
N VAL A 42 -6.60 -0.34 7.96
CA VAL A 42 -5.98 0.17 9.19
C VAL A 42 -7.00 0.25 10.33
N CYS A 43 -8.19 0.78 10.05
CA CYS A 43 -9.24 0.82 11.06
C CYS A 43 -9.72 -0.58 11.46
N ALA A 44 -9.90 -1.51 10.51
CA ALA A 44 -10.32 -2.87 10.83
C ALA A 44 -9.32 -3.60 11.76
N VAL A 45 -8.01 -3.46 11.49
CA VAL A 45 -6.97 -4.02 12.36
C VAL A 45 -6.92 -3.29 13.70
N GLY A 46 -7.08 -1.97 13.72
CA GLY A 46 -7.17 -1.19 14.96
C GLY A 46 -8.35 -1.62 15.83
N GLN A 47 -9.51 -1.91 15.23
CA GLN A 47 -10.68 -2.43 15.92
C GLN A 47 -10.41 -3.80 16.56
N TRP A 48 -9.72 -4.67 15.84
CA TRP A 48 -9.35 -6.00 16.32
C TRP A 48 -8.32 -5.94 17.46
N TRP A 49 -7.41 -4.96 17.43
CA TRP A 49 -6.33 -4.81 18.41
C TRP A 49 -6.77 -4.12 19.72
N PHE A 50 -7.58 -3.06 19.64
CA PHE A 50 -7.92 -2.22 20.79
C PHE A 50 -9.35 -2.51 21.31
N PRO A 51 -9.51 -3.20 22.46
CA PRO A 51 -10.83 -3.46 23.05
C PRO A 51 -11.50 -2.22 23.64
N GLY A 52 -12.83 -2.27 23.81
CA GLY A 52 -13.61 -1.27 24.56
C GLY A 52 -14.21 -0.14 23.72
N LYS A 53 -14.35 1.07 24.29
CA LYS A 53 -15.04 2.23 23.68
C LYS A 53 -14.44 2.65 22.32
N TYR A 54 -13.16 2.37 22.09
CA TYR A 54 -12.48 2.64 20.83
C TYR A 54 -12.89 1.68 19.69
N SER A 55 -13.40 0.49 20.00
CA SER A 55 -13.85 -0.50 19.00
C SER A 55 -14.98 0.03 18.11
N GLN A 56 -15.89 0.86 18.64
CA GLN A 56 -16.96 1.46 17.84
C GLN A 56 -16.45 2.52 16.86
N GLN A 57 -15.39 3.26 17.22
CA GLN A 57 -14.78 4.27 16.35
C GLN A 57 -14.07 3.65 15.15
N TYR A 58 -13.53 2.44 15.33
CA TYR A 58 -12.82 1.68 14.30
C TYR A 58 -13.70 0.66 13.57
N SER A 59 -14.98 0.54 13.93
CA SER A 59 -15.95 -0.32 13.24
C SER A 59 -15.85 -0.15 11.73
N VAL A 60 -15.78 -1.26 10.97
CA VAL A 60 -15.68 -1.24 9.50
C VAL A 60 -16.75 -0.33 8.87
N ARG A 61 -17.99 -0.40 9.37
CA ARG A 61 -19.10 0.44 8.90
C ARG A 61 -18.84 1.93 9.12
N ASN A 62 -18.33 2.30 10.31
CA ASN A 62 -18.03 3.69 10.64
C ASN A 62 -16.79 4.19 9.90
N SER A 63 -15.82 3.32 9.69
CA SER A 63 -14.60 3.60 8.93
C SER A 63 -14.89 3.87 7.46
N ILE A 64 -15.79 3.08 6.84
CA ILE A 64 -16.30 3.35 5.48
C ILE A 64 -16.99 4.71 5.44
N LYS A 65 -17.93 4.98 6.37
CA LYS A 65 -18.61 6.28 6.42
C LYS A 65 -17.61 7.44 6.53
N ARG A 66 -16.64 7.36 7.43
CA ARG A 66 -15.60 8.38 7.61
C ARG A 66 -14.71 8.54 6.38
N ALA A 67 -14.32 7.44 5.75
CA ALA A 67 -13.50 7.46 4.53
C ALA A 67 -14.17 8.23 3.38
N PHE A 68 -15.50 8.16 3.28
CA PHE A 68 -16.30 8.86 2.26
C PHE A 68 -16.87 10.21 2.72
N THR A 69 -16.65 10.64 3.97
CA THR A 69 -17.18 11.91 4.48
C THR A 69 -16.06 12.80 5.01
N THR A 70 -15.64 12.58 6.25
CA THR A 70 -14.72 13.46 6.97
C THR A 70 -13.27 13.30 6.52
N SER A 71 -12.87 12.10 6.10
CA SER A 71 -11.50 11.80 5.68
C SER A 71 -11.31 11.77 4.16
N PHE A 72 -12.38 11.87 3.37
CA PHE A 72 -12.32 11.75 1.91
C PHE A 72 -11.39 12.78 1.27
N GLY A 73 -11.48 14.05 1.66
CA GLY A 73 -10.63 15.12 1.12
C GLY A 73 -9.15 14.87 1.35
N ALA A 74 -8.77 14.40 2.55
CA ALA A 74 -7.39 14.07 2.88
C ALA A 74 -6.87 12.85 2.09
N LEU A 75 -7.73 11.83 1.88
CA LEU A 75 -7.40 10.66 1.08
C LEU A 75 -7.22 11.02 -0.40
N CYS A 76 -8.12 11.82 -0.96
CA CYS A 76 -8.05 12.33 -2.34
C CYS A 76 -6.82 13.19 -2.58
N TYR A 77 -6.53 14.11 -1.65
CA TYR A 77 -5.34 14.97 -1.71
C TYR A 77 -4.05 14.14 -1.61
N GLY A 78 -3.98 13.19 -0.69
CA GLY A 78 -2.84 12.27 -0.57
C GLY A 78 -2.64 11.41 -1.83
N SER A 79 -3.72 11.05 -2.53
CA SER A 79 -3.68 10.27 -3.77
C SER A 79 -3.19 11.10 -4.96
N LEU A 80 -3.66 12.34 -5.06
CA LEU A 80 -3.19 13.30 -6.08
C LEU A 80 -1.70 13.56 -5.92
N PHE A 81 -1.27 13.76 -4.68
CA PHE A 81 0.13 13.95 -4.35
C PHE A 81 0.97 12.76 -4.80
N LYS A 82 0.60 11.51 -4.43
CA LYS A 82 1.27 10.27 -4.91
C LYS A 82 1.30 10.16 -6.44
N ALA A 83 0.21 10.53 -7.13
CA ALA A 83 0.08 10.46 -8.57
C ALA A 83 1.05 11.39 -9.32
N LEU A 84 1.28 12.60 -8.81
CA LEU A 84 2.18 13.59 -9.42
C LEU A 84 3.67 13.20 -9.32
N ILE A 85 4.02 12.30 -8.39
CA ILE A 85 5.41 11.98 -8.06
C ILE A 85 5.91 10.77 -8.83
N LYS A 86 5.06 9.74 -8.98
CA LYS A 86 5.40 8.46 -9.59
C LYS A 86 6.00 8.61 -11.01
N PRO A 87 5.53 9.52 -11.88
CA PRO A 87 6.12 9.75 -13.21
C PRO A 87 7.54 10.31 -13.17
N THR A 88 7.94 11.01 -12.11
CA THR A 88 9.24 11.71 -12.07
C THR A 88 10.42 10.80 -11.75
N ARG A 89 10.18 9.61 -11.17
CA ARG A 89 11.23 8.63 -10.82
C ARG A 89 11.65 7.76 -12.01
N SER A 90 10.73 7.46 -12.93
CA SER A 90 11.06 6.69 -14.15
C SER A 90 11.87 7.50 -15.15
N SER A 91 11.68 8.82 -15.21
CA SER A 91 12.39 9.70 -16.15
C SER A 91 13.74 10.22 -15.67
N THR A 92 14.23 9.81 -14.49
CA THR A 92 15.56 10.22 -14.00
C THR A 92 16.65 9.16 -14.17
N ALA A 93 16.31 7.97 -14.67
CA ALA A 93 17.28 6.88 -14.90
C ALA A 93 17.91 6.90 -16.30
N GLU A 94 17.26 7.53 -17.28
CA GLU A 94 17.75 7.66 -18.65
C GLU A 94 17.49 9.08 -19.14
N ASP A 95 18.46 9.99 -18.99
CA ASP A 95 18.93 10.84 -20.11
C ASP A 95 20.06 11.75 -19.60
N ASN A 96 21.30 11.28 -19.70
CA ASN A 96 22.42 12.19 -19.87
C ASN A 96 22.34 12.67 -21.31
N ARG A 97 22.13 14.00 -21.50
CA ARG A 97 22.39 14.79 -22.73
C ARG A 97 21.16 15.38 -23.44
N ARG A 98 20.33 16.16 -22.72
CA ARG A 98 19.71 17.42 -23.19
C ARG A 98 19.00 18.13 -22.03
N GLN A 99 19.63 19.14 -21.44
CA GLN A 99 19.02 19.97 -20.40
C GLN A 99 18.07 20.99 -21.06
N ASN A 100 16.77 20.65 -21.14
CA ASN A 100 15.74 21.64 -21.41
C ASN A 100 15.47 22.46 -20.13
N ILE A 101 15.26 23.77 -20.27
CA ILE A 101 14.91 24.70 -19.17
C ILE A 101 13.70 24.17 -18.37
N PHE A 102 12.74 23.55 -19.06
CA PHE A 102 11.57 22.90 -18.48
C PHE A 102 11.94 21.79 -17.47
N SER A 103 12.97 20.98 -17.76
CA SER A 103 13.46 19.92 -16.87
C SER A 103 14.15 20.47 -15.61
N CYS A 104 14.80 21.63 -15.71
CA CYS A 104 15.42 22.32 -14.57
C CYS A 104 14.39 22.93 -13.62
N VAL A 105 13.34 23.58 -14.17
CA VAL A 105 12.25 24.17 -13.37
C VAL A 105 11.44 23.08 -12.68
N LEU A 106 11.11 21.98 -13.38
CA LEU A 106 10.53 20.78 -12.79
C LEU A 106 11.43 20.21 -11.69
N ARG A 107 12.75 20.11 -11.88
CA ARG A 107 13.65 19.65 -10.81
C ARG A 107 13.64 20.55 -9.58
N TYR A 108 13.57 21.87 -9.76
CA TYR A 108 13.62 22.85 -8.67
C TYR A 108 12.34 22.84 -7.83
N ILE A 109 11.17 22.80 -8.46
CA ILE A 109 9.86 22.72 -7.79
C ILE A 109 9.64 21.34 -7.14
N PHE A 110 10.08 20.26 -7.80
CA PHE A 110 9.89 18.90 -7.27
C PHE A 110 10.91 18.51 -6.20
N ARG A 111 12.04 19.23 -6.03
CA ARG A 111 13.03 18.96 -4.97
C ARG A 111 12.48 19.13 -3.53
N PRO A 112 11.84 20.26 -3.17
CA PRO A 112 11.25 20.44 -1.84
C PRO A 112 10.03 19.53 -1.65
N ILE A 113 9.25 19.30 -2.71
CA ILE A 113 8.13 18.37 -2.72
C ILE A 113 8.65 16.95 -2.46
N LYS A 114 9.71 16.48 -3.12
CA LYS A 114 10.35 15.15 -2.91
C LYS A 114 10.86 14.98 -1.47
N ARG A 115 11.35 16.04 -0.83
CA ARG A 115 11.69 16.05 0.60
C ARG A 115 10.44 15.95 1.48
N ALA A 116 9.39 16.73 1.20
CA ALA A 116 8.07 16.64 1.86
C ALA A 116 7.41 15.25 1.69
N ILE A 117 7.65 14.59 0.57
CA ILE A 117 7.15 13.25 0.20
C ILE A 117 7.90 12.13 0.92
N SER A 118 9.19 12.32 1.20
CA SER A 118 9.92 11.38 2.05
C SER A 118 9.35 11.34 3.48
N TYR A 119 8.66 12.41 3.90
CA TYR A 119 7.87 12.42 5.15
C TYR A 119 6.49 11.79 4.99
N PHE A 120 5.97 11.64 3.77
CA PHE A 120 4.73 10.91 3.49
C PHE A 120 4.95 9.39 3.48
N ASN A 121 5.42 8.87 4.61
CA ASN A 121 5.64 7.45 4.81
C ASN A 121 4.29 6.74 4.99
N GLU A 122 4.14 5.56 4.38
CA GLU A 122 2.96 4.71 4.61
C GLU A 122 2.78 4.41 6.10
N TRP A 123 3.89 4.19 6.81
CA TRP A 123 3.89 3.99 8.25
C TRP A 123 3.34 5.19 9.04
N THR A 124 3.69 6.43 8.65
CA THR A 124 3.15 7.64 9.26
C THR A 124 1.65 7.80 8.97
N PHE A 125 1.19 7.40 7.79
CA PHE A 125 -0.23 7.43 7.45
C PHE A 125 -1.05 6.48 8.32
N ILE A 126 -0.56 5.26 8.53
CA ILE A 126 -1.18 4.28 9.43
C ILE A 126 -1.22 4.85 10.86
N TYR A 127 -0.11 5.40 11.35
CA TYR A 127 -0.04 5.98 12.69
C TYR A 127 -1.00 7.16 12.90
N SER A 128 -1.07 8.08 11.93
CA SER A 128 -2.02 9.21 11.93
C SER A 128 -3.47 8.74 11.94
N THR A 129 -3.78 7.67 11.20
CA THR A 129 -5.13 7.07 11.15
C THR A 129 -5.54 6.45 12.48
N LEU A 130 -4.62 5.74 13.14
CA LEU A 130 -4.87 5.12 14.45
C LEU A 130 -5.01 6.17 15.55
N THR A 131 -4.11 7.14 15.62
CA THR A 131 -4.06 8.13 16.71
C THR A 131 -4.96 9.35 16.50
N GLY A 132 -5.39 9.61 15.26
CA GLY A 132 -6.14 10.82 14.89
C GLY A 132 -5.29 12.10 14.83
N GLN A 133 -3.97 12.02 14.97
CA GLN A 133 -3.08 13.17 14.94
C GLN A 133 -2.88 13.71 13.50
N GLY A 134 -2.68 15.02 13.38
CA GLY A 134 -2.32 15.65 12.11
C GLY A 134 -0.99 15.10 11.55
N TYR A 135 -0.86 15.06 10.22
CA TYR A 135 0.23 14.35 9.55
C TYR A 135 1.66 14.74 10.01
N PRO A 136 2.01 16.03 10.15
CA PRO A 136 3.36 16.42 10.58
C PRO A 136 3.67 16.00 12.02
N GLN A 137 2.69 16.07 12.91
CA GLN A 137 2.82 15.63 14.29
C GLN A 137 2.94 14.11 14.36
N ALA A 138 2.09 13.40 13.61
CA ALA A 138 2.12 11.95 13.51
C ALA A 138 3.47 11.42 13.02
N SER A 139 4.13 12.11 12.07
CA SER A 139 5.45 11.71 11.57
C SER A 139 6.53 11.75 12.64
N ARG A 140 6.55 12.84 13.45
CA ARG A 140 7.49 13.00 14.57
C ARG A 140 7.24 11.97 15.66
N SER A 141 5.99 11.87 16.13
CA SER A 141 5.57 10.90 17.13
C SER A 141 5.87 9.46 16.72
N PHE A 142 5.59 9.10 15.46
CA PHE A 142 5.92 7.78 14.91
C PHE A 142 7.43 7.51 14.96
N THR A 143 8.24 8.46 14.49
CA THR A 143 9.70 8.30 14.45
C THR A 143 10.29 8.14 15.85
N GLU A 144 9.84 8.97 16.80
CA GLU A 144 10.25 8.89 18.20
C GLU A 144 9.84 7.57 18.84
N LEU A 145 8.60 7.11 18.60
CA LEU A 145 8.12 5.81 19.11
C LEU A 145 8.98 4.66 18.58
N PHE A 146 9.25 4.62 17.28
CA PHE A 146 9.98 3.53 16.66
C PHE A 146 11.47 3.52 17.05
N GLN A 147 12.09 4.70 17.19
CA GLN A 147 13.44 4.83 17.71
C GLN A 147 13.53 4.39 19.17
N LYS A 148 12.61 4.88 20.02
CA LYS A 148 12.58 4.53 21.45
C LYS A 148 12.36 3.04 21.69
N ARG A 149 11.60 2.37 20.83
CA ARG A 149 11.29 0.95 20.95
C ARG A 149 12.23 0.03 20.15
N GLY A 150 13.19 0.56 19.40
CA GLY A 150 14.15 -0.24 18.61
C GLY A 150 13.56 -0.94 17.37
N TRP A 151 12.39 -0.51 16.89
CA TRP A 151 11.69 -1.16 15.76
C TRP A 151 12.20 -0.75 14.37
N THR A 152 13.12 0.21 14.30
CA THR A 152 13.69 0.69 13.03
C THR A 152 14.46 -0.40 12.29
N VAL A 153 15.16 -1.27 13.03
CA VAL A 153 15.90 -2.41 12.46
C VAL A 153 14.94 -3.48 11.95
N THR A 154 13.94 -3.85 12.76
CA THR A 154 12.94 -4.87 12.41
C THR A 154 12.13 -4.53 11.16
N ILE A 155 11.75 -3.27 10.97
CA ILE A 155 11.04 -2.84 9.75
C ILE A 155 11.95 -2.94 8.52
N ASN A 156 13.23 -2.61 8.67
CA ASN A 156 14.17 -2.62 7.55
C ASN A 156 14.45 -4.04 7.05
N ASP A 157 14.44 -5.02 7.95
CA ASP A 157 14.66 -6.43 7.63
C ASP A 157 13.35 -7.18 7.24
N ASN A 158 12.29 -6.43 6.93
CA ASN A 158 11.00 -7.02 6.57
C ASN A 158 11.00 -7.61 5.14
N LEU A 159 11.02 -8.93 5.05
CA LEU A 159 10.98 -9.69 3.79
C LEU A 159 9.56 -10.00 3.27
N ILE A 160 8.50 -9.53 3.96
CA ILE A 160 7.10 -9.87 3.63
C ILE A 160 6.72 -9.36 2.24
N GLU A 161 7.24 -8.21 1.81
CA GLU A 161 7.00 -7.68 0.47
C GLU A 161 7.54 -8.62 -0.62
N THR A 162 8.78 -9.09 -0.45
CA THR A 162 9.41 -10.05 -1.37
C THR A 162 8.68 -11.39 -1.34
N SER A 163 8.24 -11.85 -0.17
CA SER A 163 7.47 -13.09 -0.06
C SER A 163 6.14 -12.98 -0.82
N PHE A 164 5.41 -11.89 -0.68
CA PHE A 164 4.16 -11.68 -1.41
C PHE A 164 4.37 -11.52 -2.92
N LEU A 165 5.48 -10.94 -3.35
CA LEU A 165 5.84 -10.89 -4.77
C LEU A 165 5.95 -12.31 -5.36
N ILE A 166 6.67 -13.19 -4.67
CA ILE A 166 6.84 -14.59 -5.11
C ILE A 166 5.49 -15.31 -5.10
N SER A 167 4.67 -15.11 -4.06
CA SER A 167 3.31 -15.67 -4.00
C SER A 167 2.42 -15.19 -5.16
N ASN A 168 2.48 -13.91 -5.53
CA ASN A 168 1.69 -13.36 -6.63
C ASN A 168 2.09 -13.95 -7.99
N ILE A 169 3.39 -14.15 -8.23
CA ILE A 169 3.89 -14.84 -9.42
C ILE A 169 3.36 -16.29 -9.43
N GLY A 170 3.40 -16.97 -8.29
CA GLY A 170 2.83 -18.32 -8.14
C GLY A 170 1.34 -18.38 -8.47
N ILE A 171 0.55 -17.42 -7.97
CA ILE A 171 -0.89 -17.30 -8.27
C ILE A 171 -1.12 -17.09 -9.77
N GLY A 172 -0.32 -16.23 -10.41
CA GLY A 172 -0.40 -16.01 -11.86
C GLY A 172 -0.07 -17.27 -12.66
N ILE A 173 0.96 -18.02 -12.28
CA ILE A 173 1.31 -19.29 -12.96
C ILE A 173 0.18 -20.31 -12.77
N ALA A 174 -0.34 -20.46 -11.55
CA ALA A 174 -1.43 -21.37 -11.26
C ALA A 174 -2.70 -21.03 -12.07
N SER A 175 -3.07 -19.75 -12.17
CA SER A 175 -4.23 -19.33 -12.97
C SER A 175 -4.04 -19.60 -14.46
N ALA A 176 -2.83 -19.41 -14.98
CA ALA A 176 -2.50 -19.74 -16.36
C ALA A 176 -2.62 -21.24 -16.64
N LEU A 177 -2.09 -22.09 -15.75
CA LEU A 177 -2.16 -23.55 -15.88
C LEU A 177 -3.61 -24.06 -15.83
N ILE A 178 -4.40 -23.60 -14.87
CA ILE A 178 -5.81 -24.00 -14.73
C ILE A 178 -6.61 -23.56 -15.97
N SER A 179 -6.41 -22.32 -16.42
CA SER A 179 -7.06 -21.80 -17.63
C SER A 179 -6.66 -22.60 -18.87
N GLY A 180 -5.39 -23.00 -18.98
CA GLY A 180 -4.88 -23.82 -20.06
C GLY A 180 -5.54 -25.19 -20.15
N ILE A 181 -5.61 -25.89 -19.02
CA ILE A 181 -6.27 -27.21 -18.92
C ILE A 181 -7.75 -27.07 -19.29
N LEU A 182 -8.43 -26.03 -18.79
CA LEU A 182 -9.84 -25.80 -19.07
C LEU A 182 -10.10 -25.53 -20.56
N MET A 183 -9.21 -24.78 -21.22
CA MET A 183 -9.29 -24.52 -22.67
C MET A 183 -9.15 -25.80 -23.49
N HIS A 184 -8.21 -26.68 -23.13
CA HIS A 184 -8.05 -27.97 -23.80
C HIS A 184 -9.30 -28.84 -23.67
N ILE A 185 -9.93 -28.87 -22.49
CA ILE A 185 -11.12 -29.71 -22.27
C ILE A 185 -12.37 -29.14 -22.96
N LEU A 186 -12.56 -27.81 -22.95
CA LEU A 186 -13.82 -27.19 -23.39
C LEU A 186 -13.84 -26.75 -24.86
N ILE A 187 -12.69 -26.36 -25.42
CA ILE A 187 -12.59 -25.63 -26.70
C ILE A 187 -11.76 -26.42 -27.74
N ASP A 188 -11.69 -27.74 -27.57
CA ASP A 188 -10.94 -28.71 -28.40
C ASP A 188 -11.28 -28.66 -29.91
N ARG A 189 -12.34 -27.96 -30.33
CA ARG A 189 -12.83 -27.92 -31.73
C ARG A 189 -12.75 -26.58 -32.45
N LEU A 190 -12.47 -25.44 -31.78
CA LEU A 190 -12.68 -24.12 -32.40
C LEU A 190 -11.41 -23.31 -32.71
N LEU A 191 -10.29 -23.55 -32.04
CA LEU A 191 -9.09 -22.72 -32.18
C LEU A 191 -7.83 -23.59 -32.28
N LYS A 192 -7.41 -23.93 -33.50
CA LYS A 192 -6.17 -24.69 -33.78
C LYS A 192 -4.91 -23.82 -33.89
N ALA A 193 -5.02 -22.51 -33.65
CA ALA A 193 -3.89 -21.60 -33.75
C ALA A 193 -3.09 -21.57 -32.44
N PHE A 194 -1.82 -22.00 -32.51
CA PHE A 194 -0.86 -21.92 -31.39
C PHE A 194 -0.81 -20.52 -30.76
N GLU A 195 -0.87 -19.47 -31.59
CA GLU A 195 -0.93 -18.06 -31.18
C GLU A 195 -2.08 -17.77 -30.21
N THR A 196 -3.26 -18.38 -30.42
CA THR A 196 -4.42 -18.17 -29.56
C THR A 196 -4.21 -18.78 -28.18
N PHE A 197 -3.59 -19.96 -28.09
CA PHE A 197 -3.29 -20.57 -26.80
C PHE A 197 -2.32 -19.70 -25.98
N VAL A 198 -1.21 -19.27 -26.59
CA VAL A 198 -0.20 -18.43 -25.92
C VAL A 198 -0.83 -17.14 -25.37
N LEU A 199 -1.69 -16.49 -26.16
CA LEU A 199 -2.40 -15.29 -25.74
C LEU A 199 -3.30 -15.55 -24.53
N PHE A 200 -4.06 -16.65 -24.53
CA PHE A 200 -4.93 -17.01 -23.41
C PHE A 200 -4.13 -17.31 -22.13
N TYR A 201 -3.03 -18.07 -22.21
CA TYR A 201 -2.15 -18.31 -21.07
C TYR A 201 -1.62 -17.00 -20.49
N PHE A 202 -1.18 -16.07 -21.36
CA PHE A 202 -0.64 -14.78 -20.94
C PHE A 202 -1.70 -13.88 -20.28
N ILE A 203 -2.90 -13.81 -20.85
CA ILE A 203 -4.01 -13.03 -20.28
C ILE A 203 -4.44 -13.61 -18.92
N SER A 204 -4.59 -14.93 -18.82
CA SER A 204 -4.96 -15.60 -17.57
C SER A 204 -3.88 -15.46 -16.49
N PHE A 205 -2.60 -15.47 -16.88
CA PHE A 205 -1.48 -15.15 -15.98
C PHE A 205 -1.61 -13.71 -15.46
N LEU A 206 -1.81 -12.74 -16.36
CA LEU A 206 -1.88 -11.32 -15.99
C LEU A 206 -3.06 -11.03 -15.06
N ILE A 207 -4.23 -11.62 -15.34
CA ILE A 207 -5.41 -11.47 -14.48
C ILE A 207 -5.16 -12.08 -13.10
N GLY A 208 -4.59 -13.28 -13.03
CA GLY A 208 -4.25 -13.92 -11.75
C GLY A 208 -3.25 -13.10 -10.94
N LEU A 209 -2.21 -12.56 -11.59
CA LEU A 209 -1.23 -11.69 -10.98
C LEU A 209 -1.89 -10.39 -10.46
N LEU A 210 -2.76 -9.75 -11.25
CA LEU A 210 -3.46 -8.53 -10.84
C LEU A 210 -4.32 -8.76 -9.60
N ILE A 211 -5.10 -9.85 -9.57
CA ILE A 211 -5.94 -10.21 -8.42
C ILE A 211 -5.06 -10.50 -7.19
N GLY A 212 -3.98 -11.27 -7.36
CA GLY A 212 -3.01 -11.55 -6.29
C GLY A 212 -2.42 -10.27 -5.69
N VAL A 213 -2.01 -9.33 -6.53
CA VAL A 213 -1.47 -8.02 -6.11
C VAL A 213 -2.51 -7.22 -5.32
N ILE A 214 -3.79 -7.23 -5.70
CA ILE A 214 -4.83 -6.53 -4.95
C ILE A 214 -4.97 -7.10 -3.53
N ILE A 215 -5.03 -8.42 -3.41
CA ILE A 215 -5.19 -9.10 -2.11
C ILE A 215 -3.97 -8.89 -1.22
N THR A 216 -2.77 -9.13 -1.75
CA THR A 216 -1.51 -9.00 -1.00
C THR A 216 -1.25 -7.57 -0.56
N ARG A 217 -1.68 -6.54 -1.32
CA ARG A 217 -1.62 -5.14 -0.87
C ARG A 217 -2.45 -4.88 0.39
N ILE A 218 -3.63 -5.49 0.50
CA ILE A 218 -4.46 -5.40 1.70
C ILE A 218 -3.79 -6.12 2.87
N LEU A 219 -3.26 -7.33 2.64
CA LEU A 219 -2.53 -8.07 3.67
C LEU A 219 -1.29 -7.31 4.18
N LEU A 220 -0.51 -6.72 3.28
CA LEU A 220 0.66 -5.93 3.62
C LEU A 220 0.29 -4.71 4.47
N SER A 221 -0.80 -4.02 4.12
CA SER A 221 -1.38 -2.95 4.93
C SER A 221 -1.74 -3.43 6.34
N SER A 222 -2.40 -4.59 6.45
CA SER A 222 -2.76 -5.17 7.75
C SER A 222 -1.53 -5.46 8.60
N VAL A 223 -0.51 -6.10 8.04
CA VAL A 223 0.72 -6.46 8.75
C VAL A 223 1.45 -5.22 9.26
N ARG A 224 1.60 -4.19 8.40
CA ARG A 224 2.19 -2.90 8.81
C ARG A 224 1.41 -2.25 9.95
N THR A 225 0.09 -2.37 9.93
CA THR A 225 -0.77 -1.87 11.01
C THR A 225 -0.55 -2.64 12.31
N VAL A 226 -0.45 -3.97 12.24
CA VAL A 226 -0.11 -4.81 13.40
C VAL A 226 1.20 -4.40 14.04
N PHE A 227 2.26 -4.15 13.25
CA PHE A 227 3.54 -3.68 13.79
C PHE A 227 3.41 -2.35 14.54
N ILE A 228 2.66 -1.39 13.99
CA ILE A 228 2.44 -0.10 14.68
C ILE A 228 1.61 -0.28 15.95
N CYS A 229 0.52 -1.05 15.89
CA CYS A 229 -0.32 -1.32 17.06
C CYS A 229 0.48 -2.00 18.18
N PHE A 230 1.33 -2.96 17.83
CA PHE A 230 2.22 -3.65 18.76
C PHE A 230 3.25 -2.70 19.37
N ALA A 231 3.88 -1.82 18.57
CA ALA A 231 4.81 -0.82 19.09
C ALA A 231 4.13 0.24 19.98
N LEU A 232 2.87 0.57 19.69
CA LEU A 232 2.09 1.58 20.41
C LEU A 232 1.63 1.08 21.78
N ASN A 233 0.92 -0.05 21.81
CA ASN A 233 0.44 -0.65 23.06
C ASN A 233 0.21 -2.16 22.89
N PRO A 234 1.20 -3.01 23.26
CA PRO A 234 1.07 -4.46 23.19
C PRO A 234 0.14 -5.02 24.27
N GLU A 235 -0.06 -4.31 25.39
CA GLU A 235 -0.93 -4.76 26.49
C GLU A 235 -2.41 -4.77 26.09
N ALA A 236 -2.81 -3.88 25.17
CA ALA A 236 -4.16 -3.88 24.62
C ALA A 236 -4.52 -5.22 23.97
N LEU A 237 -3.52 -5.89 23.35
CA LEU A 237 -3.68 -7.22 22.79
C LEU A 237 -3.77 -8.30 23.88
N ALA A 238 -3.08 -8.14 25.02
CA ALA A 238 -3.10 -9.11 26.12
C ALA A 238 -4.52 -9.37 26.64
N VAL A 239 -5.35 -8.33 26.63
CA VAL A 239 -6.73 -8.38 27.14
C VAL A 239 -7.64 -9.23 26.26
N THR A 240 -7.40 -9.26 24.94
CA THR A 240 -8.27 -9.97 23.99
C THR A 240 -7.67 -11.28 23.49
N HIS A 241 -6.35 -11.33 23.34
CA HIS A 241 -5.61 -12.35 22.60
C HIS A 241 -4.22 -12.59 23.24
N PRO A 242 -4.15 -13.09 24.48
CA PRO A 242 -2.89 -13.29 25.20
C PRO A 242 -1.93 -14.26 24.49
N ASP A 243 -2.45 -15.30 23.84
CA ASP A 243 -1.62 -16.29 23.13
C ASP A 243 -0.84 -15.68 21.95
N TYR A 244 -1.48 -14.76 21.22
CA TYR A 244 -0.84 -14.07 20.10
C TYR A 244 0.25 -13.11 20.58
N LEU A 245 0.00 -12.43 21.70
CA LEU A 245 0.98 -11.56 22.32
C LEU A 245 2.23 -12.33 22.75
N GLN A 246 2.06 -13.50 23.39
CA GLN A 246 3.18 -14.35 23.79
C GLN A 246 4.00 -14.83 22.58
N LYS A 247 3.34 -15.23 21.49
CA LYS A 247 4.04 -15.63 20.26
C LYS A 247 4.85 -14.48 19.67
N LEU A 248 4.28 -13.27 19.63
CA LEU A 248 4.95 -12.08 19.12
C LEU A 248 6.12 -11.64 20.01
N SER A 249 5.95 -11.62 21.34
CA SER A 249 7.02 -11.26 22.27
C SER A 249 8.16 -12.27 22.23
N LYS A 250 7.85 -13.58 22.18
CA LYS A 250 8.85 -14.64 22.07
C LYS A 250 9.64 -14.56 20.77
N ALA A 251 8.96 -14.32 19.64
CA ALA A 251 9.63 -14.13 18.36
C ALA A 251 10.54 -12.89 18.39
N TRP A 252 10.07 -11.78 18.95
CA TRP A 252 10.87 -10.56 19.07
C TRP A 252 12.11 -10.76 19.94
N HIS A 253 11.97 -11.43 21.09
CA HIS A 253 13.08 -11.76 21.97
C HIS A 253 14.12 -12.66 21.27
N LYS A 254 13.67 -13.67 20.50
CA LYS A 254 14.54 -14.60 19.79
C LYS A 254 15.38 -13.95 18.69
N PHE A 255 14.79 -13.05 17.90
CA PHE A 255 15.46 -12.47 16.74
C PHE A 255 16.19 -11.15 17.04
N TYR A 256 15.68 -10.35 17.99
CA TYR A 256 16.22 -9.02 18.33
C TYR A 256 16.30 -8.81 19.85
N PRO A 257 17.17 -9.56 20.56
CA PRO A 257 17.22 -9.55 22.03
C PRO A 257 17.67 -8.20 22.60
N LYS A 258 18.57 -7.47 21.90
CA LYS A 258 19.10 -6.18 22.36
C LYS A 258 18.05 -5.07 22.26
N GLU A 259 17.30 -5.06 21.17
CA GLU A 259 16.22 -4.14 20.88
C GLU A 259 15.05 -4.40 21.83
N PHE A 260 14.74 -5.68 22.10
CA PHE A 260 13.73 -6.05 23.08
C PHE A 260 14.08 -5.56 24.49
N ALA A 261 15.32 -5.73 24.94
CA ALA A 261 15.79 -5.24 26.24
C ALA A 261 15.63 -3.71 26.38
N ASN A 262 15.99 -2.97 25.32
CA ASN A 262 15.93 -1.51 25.29
C ASN A 262 14.53 -0.95 25.04
N SER A 263 13.57 -1.79 24.65
CA SER A 263 12.23 -1.37 24.26
C SER A 263 11.37 -0.80 25.41
N GLY A 264 11.79 -0.96 26.67
CA GLY A 264 10.99 -0.62 27.85
C GLY A 264 9.82 -1.58 28.12
N TYR A 265 9.71 -2.68 27.37
CA TYR A 265 8.73 -3.76 27.59
C TYR A 265 9.34 -5.05 28.14
N ALA A 266 10.68 -5.14 28.21
CA ALA A 266 11.38 -6.33 28.69
C ALA A 266 10.96 -6.74 30.11
N ASN A 267 10.69 -5.78 30.99
CA ASN A 267 10.27 -6.05 32.37
C ASN A 267 8.80 -6.48 32.48
N LYS A 268 7.98 -6.28 31.43
CA LYS A 268 6.54 -6.59 31.44
C LYS A 268 6.21 -7.92 30.77
N PHE A 269 7.03 -8.36 29.82
CA PHE A 269 6.85 -9.62 29.09
C PHE A 269 8.07 -10.53 29.32
N VAL A 270 8.36 -10.80 30.60
CA VAL A 270 9.39 -11.75 30.99
C VAL A 270 8.93 -13.15 30.57
N GLU A 271 9.81 -13.91 29.93
CA GLU A 271 9.53 -15.31 29.58
C GLU A 271 9.16 -16.05 30.88
N PRO A 272 8.04 -16.80 30.95
CA PRO A 272 7.77 -17.60 32.13
C PRO A 272 8.93 -18.59 32.27
N THR A 273 9.71 -18.44 33.34
CA THR A 273 10.76 -19.38 33.71
C THR A 273 10.14 -20.76 33.80
N VAL A 274 10.49 -21.62 32.84
CA VAL A 274 10.23 -23.06 32.89
C VAL A 274 11.02 -23.64 34.06
#